data_AF-A0A850GPP2-F1
#
_entry.id   AF-A0A850GPP2-F1
#
_cell.length_a   1.000
_cell.length_b   1.000
_cell.length_c   1.000
_cell.angle_alpha   90.00
_cell.angle_beta   90.00
_cell.angle_gamma   90.00
#
_symmetry.space_group_name_H-M   'P 1'
#
loop_
_entity.id
_entity.type
_entity.pdbx_description
1 polymer ?
#
loop_
_entity_poly.entity_id
_entity_poly.type
_entity_poly.pdbx_seq_one_letter_code
_entity_poly.pdbx_strand_id
1 'polypeptide(L)' 'MIHRVDGRPAGIIVDELLDIIESGAPVQRPAARPGVLGSLVIDGQVTELLDVEGALRLGTSSFSKEHTR' A
#
# COMPACT_ATOMS: atom_id res chain seq x y z
N MET A 1 -5.54 -7.12 2.75
CA MET A 1 -6.43 -5.93 2.74
C MET A 1 -7.15 -5.83 1.40
N ILE A 2 -8.44 -5.50 1.34
CA ILE A 2 -9.18 -5.31 0.06
C ILE A 2 -9.46 -3.82 -0.17
N HIS A 3 -9.11 -3.33 -1.36
CA HIS A 3 -9.39 -1.99 -1.85
C HIS A 3 -10.26 -2.04 -3.12
N ARG A 4 -10.90 -0.93 -3.48
CA ARG A 4 -11.53 -0.76 -4.80
C ARG A 4 -10.68 0.16 -5.65
N VAL A 5 -10.31 -0.29 -6.84
CA VAL A 5 -9.61 0.49 -7.87
C VAL A 5 -10.47 0.43 -9.11
N ASP A 6 -10.87 1.58 -9.64
CA ASP A 6 -11.77 1.69 -10.81
C ASP A 6 -13.05 0.84 -10.66
N GLY A 7 -13.60 0.79 -9.45
CA GLY A 7 -14.80 0.02 -9.11
C GLY A 7 -14.57 -1.50 -8.94
N ARG A 8 -13.38 -2.01 -9.25
CA ARG A 8 -13.02 -3.43 -9.11
C ARG A 8 -12.34 -3.70 -7.77
N PRO A 9 -12.65 -4.82 -7.09
CA PRO A 9 -11.92 -5.20 -5.89
C PRO A 9 -10.49 -5.60 -6.24
N ALA A 10 -9.54 -5.16 -5.44
CA ALA A 10 -8.13 -5.50 -5.52
C ALA A 10 -7.62 -5.86 -4.11
N GLY A 11 -6.79 -6.90 -4.01
CA GLY A 11 -6.26 -7.39 -2.74
C GLY A 11 -4.77 -7.08 -2.59
N ILE A 12 -4.36 -6.66 -1.40
CA ILE A 12 -2.97 -6.66 -0.97
C ILE A 12 -2.75 -7.88 -0.06
N ILE A 13 -1.78 -8.70 -0.42
CA ILE A 13 -1.29 -9.81 0.39
C ILE A 13 -0.15 -9.28 1.24
N VAL A 14 -0.23 -9.52 2.54
CA VAL A 14 0.80 -9.20 3.53
C VAL A 14 1.04 -10.45 4.37
N ASP A 15 2.20 -10.53 5.01
CA ASP A 15 2.51 -11.61 5.94
C ASP A 15 1.62 -11.51 7.19
N GLU A 16 1.60 -10.32 7.80
CA GLU A 16 0.84 -10.05 9.01
C GLU A 16 0.33 -8.60 9.10
N LEU A 17 -0.68 -8.39 9.94
CA LEU A 17 -1.11 -7.07 10.39
C LEU A 17 -0.60 -6.87 11.82
N LEU A 18 0.43 -6.03 11.97
CA LEU A 18 1.08 -5.80 13.25
C LEU A 18 0.22 -4.98 14.21
N ASP A 19 -0.35 -3.87 13.74
CA ASP A 19 -1.15 -2.96 14.55
C ASP A 19 -1.99 -2.00 13.67
N ILE A 20 -2.93 -1.27 14.29
CA ILE A 20 -3.70 -0.18 13.68
C ILE A 20 -3.63 1.04 14.62
N ILE A 21 -2.94 2.08 14.16
CA ILE A 21 -2.79 3.33 14.91
C ILE A 21 -3.32 4.51 14.11
N GLU A 22 -3.81 5.53 14.81
CA GLU A 22 -4.01 6.86 14.24
C GLU A 22 -2.69 7.63 14.35
N SER A 23 -2.14 8.07 13.22
CA SER A 23 -0.86 8.78 13.19
C SER A 23 -0.98 10.11 12.48
N GLY A 24 -0.57 11.18 13.16
CA GLY A 24 -0.32 12.50 12.57
C GLY A 24 1.16 12.75 12.27
N ALA A 25 2.00 11.70 12.30
CA ALA A 25 3.44 11.85 12.11
C ALA A 25 3.74 12.38 10.69
N PRO A 26 4.58 13.43 10.56
CA PRO A 26 4.95 13.93 9.25
C PRO A 26 5.84 12.91 8.52
N VAL A 27 5.71 12.86 7.20
CA VAL A 27 6.64 12.14 6.34
C VAL A 27 8.04 12.73 6.53
N GLN A 28 9.01 11.89 6.92
CA GLN A 28 10.37 12.33 7.25
C GLN A 28 11.32 12.25 6.06
N ARG A 29 11.06 11.31 5.13
CA ARG A 29 11.83 11.20 3.89
C ARG A 29 10.91 11.08 2.68
N PRO A 30 11.28 11.72 1.56
CA PRO A 30 10.53 11.59 0.32
C PRO A 30 10.56 10.15 -0.21
N ALA A 31 9.60 9.82 -1.06
CA ALA A 31 9.51 8.53 -1.73
C ALA A 31 10.81 8.17 -2.48
N ALA A 32 11.31 6.96 -2.24
CA ALA A 32 12.47 6.42 -2.95
C ALA A 32 12.09 5.59 -4.18
N ARG A 33 10.82 5.20 -4.30
CA ARG A 33 10.31 4.32 -5.38
C ARG A 33 8.83 4.59 -5.70
N PRO A 34 8.37 4.30 -6.94
CA PRO A 34 6.96 4.35 -7.29
C PRO A 34 6.11 3.46 -6.36
N GLY A 35 4.90 3.93 -6.04
CA GLY A 35 3.97 3.22 -5.14
C GLY A 35 4.24 3.45 -3.64
N VAL A 36 5.16 4.34 -3.28
CA VAL A 36 5.46 4.74 -1.90
C VAL A 36 5.32 6.26 -1.80
N LEU A 37 4.72 6.77 -0.72
CA LEU A 37 4.59 8.20 -0.43
C LEU A 37 5.83 8.76 0.28
N GLY A 38 6.51 7.93 1.06
CA GLY A 38 7.71 8.28 1.80
C GLY A 38 7.94 7.33 2.97
N SER A 39 8.71 7.79 3.96
CA SER A 39 8.89 7.05 5.21
C SER A 39 8.62 7.92 6.43
N LEU A 40 8.17 7.27 7.49
CA LEU A 40 7.87 7.84 8.80
C LEU A 40 8.52 6.97 9.89
N VAL A 41 8.62 7.48 11.11
CA VAL A 41 9.12 6.70 12.24
C VAL A 41 7.97 6.37 13.17
N ILE A 42 7.70 5.07 13.36
CA ILE A 42 6.74 4.53 14.34
C ILE A 42 7.55 3.68 15.31
N ASP A 43 7.39 3.93 16.61
CA ASP A 43 8.09 3.19 17.67
C ASP A 43 9.61 3.10 17.46
N GLY A 44 10.21 4.18 16.97
CA GLY A 44 11.65 4.26 16.69
C GLY A 44 12.10 3.47 15.46
N GLN A 45 11.19 2.82 14.73
CA GLN A 45 11.47 2.10 13.49
C GLN A 45 11.06 2.94 12.27
N VAL A 46 11.87 2.89 11.22
CA VAL A 46 11.53 3.54 9.94
C VAL A 46 10.54 2.65 9.18
N THR A 47 9.37 3.19 8.90
CA THR A 47 8.26 2.52 8.21
C THR A 47 7.95 3.26 6.91
N GLU A 48 7.84 2.54 5.80
CA GLU A 48 7.39 3.11 4.54
C GLU A 48 5.86 3.32 4.53
N LEU A 49 5.43 4.47 4.03
CA LEU A 49 4.03 4.76 3.78
C LEU A 49 3.69 4.37 2.33
N LEU A 50 2.92 3.31 2.17
CA LEU A 50 2.51 2.80 0.86
C LEU A 50 1.43 3.70 0.22
N ASP A 51 1.65 4.11 -1.04
CA ASP A 51 0.57 4.62 -1.89
C ASP A 51 -0.19 3.41 -2.45
N VAL A 52 -1.26 3.00 -1.77
CA VAL A 52 -2.04 1.80 -2.15
C VAL A 52 -2.57 1.91 -3.58
N GLU A 53 -3.07 3.07 -3.97
CA GLU A 53 -3.68 3.26 -5.28
C GLU A 53 -2.62 3.25 -6.40
N GLY A 54 -1.50 3.96 -6.17
CA GLY A 54 -0.34 3.92 -7.05
C GLY A 54 0.27 2.52 -7.18
N ALA A 55 0.44 1.81 -6.06
CA ALA A 55 0.97 0.45 -6.03
C ALA A 55 0.09 -0.54 -6.80
N LEU A 56 -1.23 -0.45 -6.62
CA LEU A 56 -2.17 -1.30 -7.37
C LEU A 56 -2.12 -1.00 -8.86
N ARG A 57 -2.04 0.26 -9.29
CA ARG A 57 -1.87 0.64 -10.71
C ARG A 57 -0.57 0.13 -11.32
N LEU A 58 0.51 0.06 -10.57
CA LEU A 58 1.78 -0.50 -11.07
C LEU A 58 1.68 -2.01 -11.30
N GLY A 59 0.92 -2.72 -10.47
CA GLY A 59 0.70 -4.16 -10.61
C GLY A 59 -0.28 -4.54 -11.73
N THR A 60 -1.29 -3.71 -12.02
CA THR A 60 -2.45 -4.09 -12.85
C THR A 60 -2.16 -4.45 -14.31
N SER A 61 -0.93 -4.26 -14.82
CA SER A 61 -0.58 -4.74 -16.17
C SER A 61 -0.71 -6.25 -16.37
N SER A 62 -0.78 -7.05 -15.29
CA SER A 62 -0.81 -8.54 -15.36
C SER A 62 -1.89 -9.24 -14.51
N PHE A 63 -2.71 -8.52 -13.73
CA PHE A 63 -3.65 -9.14 -12.76
C PHE A 63 -5.02 -9.55 -13.33
N SER A 64 -5.34 -9.26 -14.59
CA SER A 64 -6.61 -9.68 -15.19
C SER A 64 -6.57 -11.13 -15.67
N LYS A 65 -6.55 -12.08 -14.73
CA LYS A 65 -7.06 -13.43 -15.01
C LYS A 65 -8.37 -13.60 -14.26
N GLU A 66 -9.43 -13.48 -15.05
CA GLU A 66 -10.81 -13.77 -14.70
C GLU A 66 -10.89 -15.15 -14.01
N HIS A 67 -11.23 -15.16 -12.73
CA HIS A 67 -11.72 -16.37 -12.06
C HIS A 67 -13.22 -16.46 -12.34
N THR A 68 -13.58 -16.86 -13.57
CA THR A 68 -14.91 -17.39 -13.85
C THR A 68 -15.08 -18.67 -13.07
N ARG A 69 -16.00 -18.68 -12.10
CA ARG A 69 -16.63 -19.90 -11.61
C ARG A 69 -18.08 -19.89 -12.05
#